data_AF-A0A453HMN8-F1
#
_entry.id   AF-A0A453HMN8-F1
#
_cell.length_a   1.000
_cell.length_b   1.000
_cell.length_c   1.000
_cell.angle_alpha   90.00
_cell.angle_beta   90.00
_cell.angle_gamma   90.00
#
_symmetry.space_group_name_H-M   'P 1'
#
loop_
_entity.id
_entity.type
_entity.pdbx_description
1 polymer ?
#
loop_
_entity_poly.entity_id
_entity_poly.type
_entity_poly.pdbx_seq_one_letter_code
_entity_poly.pdbx_strand_id
1 'polypeptide(L)' 'MLFELCQHDTPMGLLLQPVWWLYDAQKCIKRVEADDTGHKHCTGQYFDYWSCIDKCVAPKLFEKLK' A
#
# COMPACT_ATOMS: atom_id res chain seq x y z
N MET A 1 -17.58 -4.40 6.49
CA MET A 1 -17.28 -3.14 5.75
C MET A 1 -15.78 -2.77 5.75
N LEU A 2 -14.87 -3.74 5.78
CA LEU A 2 -13.41 -3.55 5.62
C LEU A 2 -12.76 -4.71 4.81
N PHE A 3 -13.60 -5.53 4.16
CA PHE A 3 -13.24 -6.87 3.68
C PHE A 3 -13.04 -6.99 2.15
N GLU A 4 -13.26 -5.92 1.36
CA GLU A 4 -13.27 -6.00 -0.11
C GLU A 4 -12.19 -5.15 -0.81
N LEU A 5 -11.07 -4.79 -0.15
CA LEU A 5 -10.13 -3.80 -0.71
C LEU A 5 -8.65 -4.23 -0.85
N CYS A 6 -8.39 -5.54 -0.92
CA CYS A 6 -7.28 -6.03 -1.76
C CYS A 6 -7.79 -6.72 -3.03
N GLN A 7 -9.11 -6.76 -3.25
CA GLN A 7 -9.73 -7.09 -4.52
C GLN A 7 -10.52 -5.84 -4.94
N HIS A 8 -9.90 -4.96 -5.70
CA HIS A 8 -10.72 -4.17 -6.62
C HIS A 8 -11.03 -5.12 -7.77
N ASP A 9 -12.31 -5.38 -8.03
CA ASP A 9 -12.81 -6.05 -9.23
C ASP A 9 -12.38 -5.29 -10.49
N THR A 10 -11.10 -5.39 -10.87
CA THR A 10 -10.66 -5.01 -12.20
C THR A 10 -10.74 -6.24 -13.08
N PRO A 11 -11.34 -6.15 -14.29
CA PRO A 11 -11.47 -7.29 -15.21
C PRO A 11 -10.14 -7.79 -15.79
N MET A 12 -9.00 -7.28 -15.30
CA MET A 12 -7.64 -7.64 -15.74
C MET A 12 -6.89 -8.22 -14.55
N GLY A 13 -7.22 -9.46 -14.24
CA GLY A 13 -6.59 -10.25 -13.19
C GLY A 13 -5.10 -10.47 -13.44
N LEU A 14 -4.37 -10.58 -12.32
CA LEU A 14 -2.98 -10.98 -12.17
C LEU A 14 -1.94 -9.99 -12.72
N LEU A 15 -1.32 -9.20 -11.82
CA LEU A 15 0.16 -9.15 -11.63
C LEU A 15 0.68 -7.95 -10.78
N LEU A 16 -0.13 -7.02 -10.26
CA LEU A 16 0.42 -5.73 -9.78
C LEU A 16 -0.12 -5.15 -8.44
N GLN A 17 -0.65 -5.98 -7.53
CA GLN A 17 -1.40 -5.44 -6.38
C GLN A 17 -0.61 -4.56 -5.38
N PRO A 18 0.55 -4.96 -4.80
CA PRO A 18 1.33 -4.06 -3.95
C PRO A 18 2.07 -2.98 -4.75
N VAL A 19 2.23 -3.17 -6.06
CA VAL A 19 3.04 -2.29 -6.92
C VAL A 19 2.35 -0.94 -7.13
N TRP A 20 1.02 -0.92 -7.20
CA TRP A 20 0.27 0.33 -7.34
C TRP A 20 0.43 1.24 -6.13
N TRP A 21 0.19 0.70 -4.92
CA TRP A 21 0.35 1.45 -3.68
C TRP A 21 1.79 1.90 -3.44
N LEU A 22 2.77 1.08 -3.84
CA LEU A 22 4.18 1.45 -3.84
C LEU A 22 4.45 2.65 -4.74
N TYR A 23 3.89 2.66 -5.95
CA TYR A 23 4.06 3.75 -6.90
C TYR A 23 3.46 5.07 -6.38
N ASP A 24 2.28 5.02 -5.76
CA ASP A 24 1.65 6.20 -5.16
C ASP A 24 2.42 6.70 -3.93
N ALA A 25 2.96 5.79 -3.10
CA ALA A 25 3.86 6.15 -2.00
C ALA A 25 5.14 6.84 -2.53
N GLN A 26 5.75 6.31 -3.60
CA GLN A 26 6.94 6.92 -4.23
C GLN A 26 6.66 8.29 -4.83
N LYS A 27 5.50 8.48 -5.49
CA LYS A 27 5.07 9.80 -5.96
C LYS A 27 4.90 10.79 -4.82
N CYS A 28 4.33 10.34 -3.71
CA CYS A 28 4.16 11.20 -2.55
C CYS A 28 5.50 11.63 -1.97
N ILE A 29 6.49 10.73 -1.86
CA ILE A 29 7.83 11.06 -1.36
C ILE A 29 8.45 12.20 -2.18
N LYS A 30 8.42 12.12 -3.51
CA LYS A 30 8.93 13.18 -4.38
C LYS A 30 8.25 14.54 -4.16
N ARG A 31 6.95 14.53 -3.84
CA ARG A 31 6.18 15.75 -3.51
C ARG A 31 6.59 16.35 -2.17
N VAL A 32 6.95 15.52 -1.20
CA VAL A 32 7.40 15.95 0.14
C VAL A 32 8.86 16.38 0.11
N GLU A 33 9.72 15.75 -0.69
CA GLU A 33 11.11 16.18 -0.89
C GLU A 33 11.22 17.60 -1.45
N ALA A 34 10.26 18.00 -2.28
CA ALA A 34 10.16 19.36 -2.82
C ALA A 34 9.47 20.35 -1.86
N ASP A 35 9.29 20.02 -0.58
CA ASP A 35 8.62 20.85 0.42
C ASP A 35 9.58 21.45 1.44
N ASP A 36 9.73 22.78 1.40
CA ASP A 36 10.59 23.51 2.36
C ASP A 36 9.87 23.83 3.68
N THR A 37 8.54 23.64 3.75
CA THR A 37 7.74 23.99 4.95
C THR A 37 7.77 22.91 6.03
N GLY A 38 8.10 21.67 5.67
CA GLY A 38 8.08 20.52 6.56
C GLY A 38 6.68 20.04 6.98
N HIS A 39 5.61 20.59 6.40
CA HIS A 39 4.23 20.26 6.75
C HIS A 39 3.60 19.18 5.85
N LYS A 40 4.21 18.88 4.69
CA LYS A 40 3.70 17.81 3.82
C LYS A 40 4.19 16.45 4.29
N HIS A 41 3.27 15.48 4.34
CA HIS A 41 3.56 14.11 4.73
C HIS A 41 2.89 13.10 3.80
N CYS A 42 3.38 11.86 3.85
CA CYS A 42 2.89 10.72 3.06
C CYS A 42 2.24 9.63 3.91
N THR A 43 1.86 9.96 5.15
CA THR A 43 1.39 8.98 6.12
C THR A 43 0.19 8.18 5.62
N GLY A 44 -0.75 8.83 4.91
CA GLY A 44 -1.89 8.14 4.29
C GLY A 44 -1.45 7.09 3.26
N GLN A 45 -0.62 7.50 2.29
CA GLN A 45 -0.11 6.59 1.24
C GLN A 45 0.74 5.46 1.84
N TYR A 46 1.49 5.76 2.90
CA TYR A 46 2.27 4.76 3.63
C TYR A 46 1.35 3.74 4.31
N PHE A 47 0.29 4.19 4.99
CA PHE A 47 -0.67 3.29 5.62
C PHE A 47 -1.41 2.41 4.61
N ASP A 48 -1.79 2.95 3.45
CA ASP A 48 -2.46 2.17 2.41
C ASP A 48 -1.54 1.07 1.84
N TYR A 49 -0.28 1.40 1.58
CA TYR A 49 0.73 0.43 1.12
C TYR A 49 0.96 -0.68 2.14
N TRP A 50 1.21 -0.34 3.41
CA TRP A 50 1.46 -1.33 4.45
C TRP A 50 0.22 -2.16 4.78
N SER A 51 -0.96 -1.56 4.81
CA SER A 51 -2.23 -2.29 5.01
C SER A 51 -2.45 -3.34 3.93
N CYS A 52 -2.10 -3.03 2.66
CA CYS A 52 -2.14 -4.01 1.58
C CYS A 52 -1.14 -5.15 1.78
N ILE A 53 0.10 -4.85 2.21
CA ILE A 53 1.13 -5.86 2.49
C ILE A 53 0.69 -6.76 3.65
N ASP A 54 0.29 -6.17 4.78
CA ASP A 54 -0.08 -6.91 5.99
C ASP A 54 -1.23 -7.87 5.69
N LYS A 55 -2.26 -7.41 4.98
CA LYS A 55 -3.38 -8.28 4.57
C LYS A 55 -2.93 -9.44 3.67
N CYS A 56 -1.97 -9.20 2.77
CA CYS A 56 -1.46 -10.21 1.84
C CYS A 56 -0.52 -11.22 2.53
N VAL A 57 0.29 -10.75 3.47
CA VAL A 57 1.35 -11.53 4.12
C VAL A 57 0.84 -12.25 5.36
N ALA A 58 -0.12 -11.68 6.10
CA ALA A 58 -0.67 -12.26 7.33
C ALA A 58 -1.00 -13.75 7.24
N PRO A 59 -1.83 -14.25 6.28
CA PRO A 59 -2.15 -15.68 6.24
C PRO A 59 -0.92 -16.57 6.02
N LYS A 60 -0.02 -16.17 5.11
CA LYS A 60 1.21 -16.91 4.78
C LYS A 60 2.23 -16.90 5.92
N LEU A 61 2.25 -15.82 6.69
CA LEU A 61 3.14 -15.64 7.82
C LEU A 61 2.66 -16.48 9.01
N PHE A 62 1.35 -16.47 9.29
CA PHE A 62 0.78 -17.29 10.36
C PHE A 62 0.87 -18.79 10.09
N GLU A 63 0.91 -19.24 8.82
CA GLU A 63 1.23 -20.63 8.48
C GLU A 63 2.66 -21.05 8.88
N LYS A 64 3.60 -20.11 8.95
CA LYS A 64 5.01 -20.37 9.24
C LYS A 64 5.40 -20.10 10.70
N LEU A 65 4.58 -19.36 11.42
CA LEU A 65 4.77 -19.09 12.84
C LEU A 65 4.26 -20.31 13.63
N LYS A 66 5.11 -20.80 14.53
CA LYS A 66 4.91 -22.02 15.33
C LYS A 66 4.15 -21.73 16.62
#